data_AF-A0A2E1BAX8-F1
#
_entry.id   AF-A0A2E1BAX8-F1
#
_cell.length_a   1.000
_cell.length_b   1.000
_cell.length_c   1.000
_cell.angle_alpha   90.00
_cell.angle_beta   90.00
_cell.angle_gamma   90.00
#
_symmetry.space_group_name_H-M   'P 1'
#
loop_
_entity.id
_entity.type
_entity.pdbx_description
1 polymer ?
#
loop_
_entity_poly.entity_id
_entity_poly.type
_entity_poly.pdbx_seq_one_letter_code
_entity_poly.pdbx_strand_id
1 'polypeptide(L)'
;MTTVFIAGSIAISKLHHLVKERIQKIIDGRLDVVVGDADGADTSIQQCLTELGAASVTVYCSGDRPRNNIGRWPVKNIYPKAAPGSRAFYTAKDVEMSRASDYGLMIWDCKSTGTLSNVIELINQQKKSVVFVNKRQEFVTVSDVRSLETLLSFMSDHARMKADEKIGLNSKISSLAQSAFLLDDNKNRKPSITPEATPDAGHDNQQAANMKLRMALIQAIEAHVKAQGWTQTEAARILGVTQPRMSDLIRHKASVFGLDSLVNMVEAAGLQIEVRVAA
;
A
#
# COMPACT_ATOMS: atom_id res chain seq x y z
N MET A 1 -0.40 -8.02 -25.07
CA MET A 1 0.78 -7.15 -25.05
C MET A 1 0.99 -6.70 -23.61
N THR A 2 2.24 -6.46 -23.22
CA THR A 2 2.54 -6.05 -21.84
C THR A 2 2.24 -4.56 -21.67
N THR A 3 1.46 -4.22 -20.64
CA THR A 3 0.96 -2.87 -20.37
C THR A 3 1.57 -2.29 -19.09
N VAL A 4 2.06 -1.05 -19.16
CA VAL A 4 2.67 -0.33 -18.04
C VAL A 4 1.76 0.79 -17.56
N PHE A 5 1.44 0.78 -16.27
CA PHE A 5 0.76 1.90 -15.62
C PHE A 5 1.79 2.93 -15.15
N ILE A 6 1.82 4.11 -15.77
CA ILE A 6 2.73 5.19 -15.37
C ILE A 6 1.92 6.29 -14.67
N ALA A 7 2.30 6.61 -13.43
CA ALA A 7 1.67 7.67 -12.65
C ALA A 7 2.66 8.30 -11.66
N GLY A 8 2.27 9.39 -11.02
CA GLY A 8 3.12 9.99 -10.00
C GLY A 8 2.45 10.99 -9.09
N SER A 9 3.27 11.74 -8.37
CA SER A 9 2.82 12.73 -7.39
C SER A 9 2.41 14.03 -8.09
N ILE A 10 1.26 14.59 -7.70
CA ILE A 10 0.79 15.87 -8.25
C ILE A 10 1.78 17.03 -8.05
N ALA A 11 2.63 16.95 -7.00
CA ALA A 11 3.65 17.95 -6.72
C ALA A 11 4.86 17.89 -7.68
N ILE A 12 4.97 16.87 -8.52
CA ILE A 12 6.07 16.69 -9.46
C ILE A 12 5.64 17.19 -10.82
N SER A 13 6.10 18.37 -11.23
CA SER A 13 5.79 18.98 -12.54
C SER A 13 6.91 18.83 -13.58
N LYS A 14 8.04 18.22 -13.19
CA LYS A 14 9.17 17.94 -14.08
C LYS A 14 9.74 16.56 -13.80
N LEU A 15 9.83 15.74 -14.84
CA LEU A 15 10.41 14.40 -14.72
C LEU A 15 11.94 14.47 -14.67
N HIS A 16 12.51 13.66 -13.79
CA HIS A 16 13.94 13.43 -13.73
C HIS A 16 14.44 12.68 -14.98
N HIS A 17 15.68 12.90 -15.40
CA HIS A 17 16.23 12.28 -16.62
C HIS A 17 16.18 10.74 -16.57
N LEU A 18 16.50 10.14 -15.42
CA LEU A 18 16.38 8.68 -15.22
C LEU A 18 14.96 8.14 -15.44
N VAL A 19 13.93 8.93 -15.14
CA VAL A 19 12.53 8.56 -15.42
C VAL A 19 12.27 8.64 -16.92
N LYS A 20 12.74 9.69 -17.60
CA LYS A 20 12.62 9.80 -19.06
C LYS A 20 13.30 8.65 -19.79
N GLU A 21 14.51 8.27 -19.37
CA GLU A 21 15.22 7.09 -19.89
C GLU A 21 14.45 5.79 -19.66
N ARG A 22 13.79 5.66 -18.50
CA ARG A 22 12.93 4.50 -18.22
C ARG A 22 11.71 4.47 -19.13
N ILE A 23 11.09 5.61 -19.39
CA ILE A 23 9.97 5.74 -20.33
C ILE A 23 10.43 5.42 -21.76
N GLN A 24 11.61 5.89 -22.18
CA GLN A 24 12.18 5.54 -23.48
C GLN A 24 12.30 4.03 -23.65
N LYS A 25 12.83 3.31 -22.64
CA LYS A 25 12.93 1.85 -22.67
C LYS A 25 11.57 1.15 -22.80
N ILE A 26 10.51 1.73 -22.23
CA ILE A 26 9.14 1.21 -22.35
C ILE A 26 8.65 1.35 -23.80
N ILE A 27 8.91 2.51 -24.43
CA ILE A 27 8.54 2.81 -25.81
C ILE A 27 9.34 1.94 -26.79
N ASP A 28 10.66 1.83 -26.62
CA ASP A 28 11.53 1.00 -27.45
C ASP A 28 11.12 -0.49 -27.38
N GLY A 29 10.69 -0.92 -26.20
CA GLY A 29 10.11 -2.24 -25.96
C GLY A 29 8.71 -2.45 -26.54
N ARG A 30 8.12 -1.43 -27.17
CA ARG A 30 6.75 -1.42 -27.73
C ARG A 30 5.69 -1.87 -26.73
N LEU A 31 5.85 -1.47 -25.48
CA LEU A 31 4.89 -1.74 -24.41
C LEU A 31 3.73 -0.76 -24.49
N ASP A 32 2.54 -1.22 -24.11
CA ASP A 32 1.37 -0.37 -24.00
C ASP A 32 1.49 0.49 -22.73
N VAL A 33 1.05 1.74 -22.79
CA VAL A 33 1.07 2.65 -21.63
C VAL A 33 -0.35 3.07 -21.25
N VAL A 34 -0.67 2.95 -19.97
CA VAL A 34 -1.85 3.59 -19.38
C VAL A 34 -1.40 4.71 -18.43
N VAL A 35 -2.01 5.88 -18.56
CA VAL A 35 -1.67 7.09 -17.80
C VAL A 35 -2.94 7.85 -17.42
N GLY A 36 -2.91 8.54 -16.29
CA GLY A 36 -4.03 9.35 -15.84
C GLY A 36 -4.08 10.74 -16.52
N ASP A 37 -5.22 11.40 -16.34
CA ASP A 37 -5.47 12.77 -16.80
C ASP A 37 -5.08 13.88 -15.79
N ALA A 38 -4.46 13.56 -14.65
CA ALA A 38 -4.28 14.54 -13.58
C ALA A 38 -3.17 15.57 -13.90
N ASP A 39 -3.13 16.65 -13.13
CA ASP A 39 -2.01 17.59 -13.15
C ASP A 39 -0.77 17.00 -12.48
N GLY A 40 0.36 17.71 -12.61
CA GLY A 40 1.63 17.27 -12.04
C GLY A 40 2.24 16.14 -12.85
N ALA A 41 2.57 15.03 -12.18
CA ALA A 41 3.36 13.97 -12.79
C ALA A 41 2.69 13.39 -14.04
N ASP A 42 1.37 13.16 -14.00
CA ASP A 42 0.59 12.62 -15.12
C ASP A 42 0.74 13.51 -16.37
N THR A 43 0.60 14.82 -16.22
CA THR A 43 0.81 15.79 -17.31
C THR A 43 2.27 15.76 -17.81
N SER A 44 3.25 15.69 -16.91
CA SER A 44 4.67 15.58 -17.31
C SER A 44 5.01 14.26 -18.01
N ILE A 45 4.36 13.16 -17.61
CA ILE A 45 4.46 11.85 -18.26
C ILE A 45 3.86 11.92 -19.65
N GLN A 46 2.65 12.48 -19.81
CA GLN A 46 2.04 12.69 -21.11
C GLN A 46 2.92 13.56 -22.02
N GLN A 47 3.51 14.63 -21.50
CA GLN A 47 4.44 15.45 -22.28
C GLN A 47 5.65 14.61 -22.77
N CYS A 48 6.27 13.84 -21.88
CA CYS A 48 7.39 12.98 -22.22
C CYS A 48 7.01 11.90 -23.25
N LEU A 49 5.86 11.24 -23.09
CA LEU A 49 5.37 10.23 -24.04
C LEU A 49 5.13 10.84 -25.43
N THR A 50 4.63 12.07 -25.49
CA THR A 50 4.42 12.80 -26.75
C THR A 50 5.74 13.13 -27.42
N GLU A 51 6.70 13.68 -26.67
CA GLU A 51 8.06 14.02 -27.15
C GLU A 51 8.81 12.79 -27.71
N LEU A 52 8.61 11.64 -27.09
CA LEU A 52 9.24 10.38 -27.49
C LEU A 52 8.46 9.61 -28.56
N GLY A 53 7.34 10.14 -29.05
CA GLY A 53 6.56 9.52 -30.12
C GLY A 53 5.90 8.20 -29.73
N ALA A 54 5.44 8.06 -28.48
CA ALA A 54 4.80 6.84 -27.99
C ALA A 54 3.55 6.47 -28.82
N ALA A 55 3.58 5.29 -29.43
CA ALA A 55 2.53 4.83 -30.35
C ALA A 55 1.30 4.23 -29.65
N SER A 56 1.49 3.61 -28.48
CA SER A 56 0.42 2.92 -27.74
C SER A 56 0.26 3.50 -26.35
N VAL A 57 -0.62 4.50 -26.22
CA VAL A 57 -0.95 5.15 -24.95
C VAL A 57 -2.47 5.24 -24.84
N THR A 58 -3.01 4.98 -23.66
CA THR A 58 -4.43 5.24 -23.32
C THR A 58 -4.51 6.13 -22.09
N VAL A 59 -5.25 7.23 -22.19
CA VAL A 59 -5.49 8.14 -21.06
C VAL A 59 -6.75 7.71 -20.31
N TYR A 60 -6.65 7.56 -19.00
CA TYR A 60 -7.79 7.25 -18.15
C TYR A 60 -8.27 8.51 -17.43
N CYS A 61 -9.58 8.74 -17.46
CA CYS A 61 -10.23 9.84 -16.73
C CYS A 61 -11.51 9.37 -16.05
N SER A 62 -11.90 10.09 -15.01
CA SER A 62 -13.16 9.87 -14.29
C SER A 62 -14.19 10.88 -14.79
N GLY A 63 -15.33 10.42 -15.30
CA GLY A 63 -16.33 11.25 -15.96
C GLY A 63 -16.12 11.36 -17.47
N ASP A 64 -16.75 12.36 -18.11
CA ASP A 64 -16.88 12.43 -19.57
C ASP A 64 -15.64 12.94 -20.30
N ARG A 65 -14.84 13.80 -19.66
CA ARG A 65 -13.72 14.47 -20.32
C ARG A 65 -12.45 14.44 -19.47
N PRO A 66 -11.29 14.11 -20.06
CA PRO A 66 -10.03 14.19 -19.35
C PRO A 66 -9.67 15.65 -19.10
N ARG A 67 -9.06 15.92 -17.94
CA ARG A 67 -8.45 17.23 -17.65
C ARG A 67 -7.28 17.51 -18.59
N ASN A 68 -6.43 16.49 -18.80
CA ASN A 68 -5.26 16.56 -19.66
C ASN A 68 -5.20 15.37 -20.62
N ASN A 69 -4.97 15.64 -21.91
CA ASN A 69 -4.64 14.66 -22.96
C ASN A 69 -3.73 15.30 -24.01
N ILE A 70 -2.45 15.45 -23.68
CA ILE A 70 -1.48 16.20 -24.50
C ILE A 70 -1.26 15.55 -25.87
N GLY A 71 -1.05 14.23 -25.89
CA GLY A 71 -0.78 13.48 -27.11
C GLY A 71 -2.01 13.14 -27.94
N ARG A 72 -3.22 13.58 -27.52
CA ARG A 72 -4.50 13.28 -28.19
C ARG A 72 -4.74 11.78 -28.37
N TRP A 73 -4.36 10.99 -27.36
CA TRP A 73 -4.52 9.54 -27.38
C TRP A 73 -5.96 9.11 -27.10
N PRO A 74 -6.32 7.85 -27.38
CA PRO A 74 -7.57 7.26 -26.93
C PRO A 74 -7.80 7.47 -25.43
N VAL A 75 -9.05 7.78 -25.07
CA VAL A 75 -9.46 8.02 -23.69
C VAL A 75 -10.36 6.89 -23.23
N LYS A 76 -10.11 6.37 -22.02
CA LYS A 76 -11.00 5.46 -21.31
C LYS A 76 -11.66 6.18 -20.14
N ASN A 77 -12.97 6.38 -20.27
CA ASN A 77 -13.81 7.04 -19.29
C ASN A 77 -14.30 6.04 -18.24
N ILE A 78 -14.10 6.36 -16.97
CA ILE A 78 -14.58 5.58 -15.82
C ILE A 78 -15.70 6.35 -15.13
N TYR A 79 -16.82 5.67 -14.90
CA TYR A 79 -18.02 6.24 -14.27
C TYR A 79 -18.26 5.63 -12.89
N PRO A 80 -17.54 6.08 -11.85
CA PRO A 80 -17.74 5.56 -10.51
C PRO A 80 -19.09 6.02 -9.94
N LYS A 81 -19.67 5.18 -9.08
CA LYS A 81 -20.89 5.53 -8.31
C LYS A 81 -20.67 6.65 -7.30
N ALA A 82 -19.40 6.95 -6.98
CA ALA A 82 -19.04 7.98 -6.02
C ALA A 82 -19.42 9.38 -6.53
N ALA A 83 -19.76 10.28 -5.61
CA ALA A 83 -20.13 11.65 -5.97
C ALA A 83 -18.99 12.35 -6.74
N PRO A 84 -19.29 13.07 -7.85
CA PRO A 84 -18.30 13.87 -8.57
C PRO A 84 -17.51 14.79 -7.64
N GLY A 85 -16.20 14.89 -7.86
CA GLY A 85 -15.30 15.69 -7.03
C GLY A 85 -14.84 15.00 -5.73
N SER A 86 -15.46 13.88 -5.33
CA SER A 86 -14.97 13.10 -4.19
C SER A 86 -13.63 12.41 -4.50
N ARG A 87 -12.89 12.06 -3.45
CA ARG A 87 -11.66 11.27 -3.63
C ARG A 87 -11.93 9.94 -4.33
N ALA A 88 -12.98 9.23 -3.90
CA ALA A 88 -13.36 7.94 -4.47
C ALA A 88 -13.70 8.05 -5.97
N PHE A 89 -14.27 9.17 -6.39
CA PHE A 89 -14.50 9.46 -7.80
C PHE A 89 -13.18 9.52 -8.58
N TYR A 90 -12.21 10.30 -8.11
CA TYR A 90 -10.93 10.45 -8.80
C TYR A 90 -10.01 9.23 -8.72
N THR A 91 -10.10 8.40 -7.67
CA THR A 91 -9.27 7.20 -7.53
C THR A 91 -9.82 5.99 -8.27
N ALA A 92 -11.08 6.03 -8.72
CA ALA A 92 -11.69 4.90 -9.43
C ALA A 92 -10.97 4.59 -10.75
N LYS A 93 -10.52 5.62 -11.47
CA LYS A 93 -9.70 5.42 -12.68
C LYS A 93 -8.35 4.78 -12.36
N ASP A 94 -7.78 5.05 -11.19
CA ASP A 94 -6.47 4.52 -10.80
C ASP A 94 -6.56 3.01 -10.54
N VAL A 95 -7.65 2.56 -9.93
CA VAL A 95 -7.97 1.13 -9.77
C VAL A 95 -8.08 0.45 -11.13
N GLU A 96 -8.77 1.07 -12.09
CA GLU A 96 -8.92 0.53 -13.44
C GLU A 96 -7.61 0.53 -14.23
N MET A 97 -6.75 1.54 -14.07
CA MET A 97 -5.39 1.54 -14.65
C MET A 97 -4.55 0.42 -14.06
N SER A 98 -4.57 0.21 -12.73
CA SER A 98 -3.90 -0.92 -12.09
C SER A 98 -4.39 -2.26 -12.64
N ARG A 99 -5.72 -2.43 -12.83
CA ARG A 99 -6.32 -3.64 -13.42
C ARG A 99 -5.86 -3.89 -14.85
N ALA A 100 -5.81 -2.85 -15.67
CA ALA A 100 -5.43 -2.93 -17.09
C ALA A 100 -3.92 -3.09 -17.34
N SER A 101 -3.09 -2.91 -16.31
CA SER A 101 -1.62 -2.99 -16.43
C SER A 101 -1.05 -4.30 -15.89
N ASP A 102 0.14 -4.68 -16.34
CA ASP A 102 0.92 -5.81 -15.80
C ASP A 102 1.86 -5.37 -14.68
N TYR A 103 2.35 -4.13 -14.75
CA TYR A 103 3.17 -3.52 -13.70
C TYR A 103 3.10 -2.00 -13.73
N GLY A 104 3.52 -1.37 -12.63
CA GLY A 104 3.55 0.08 -12.48
C GLY A 104 4.94 0.71 -12.61
N LEU A 105 5.00 1.94 -13.12
CA LEU A 105 6.11 2.88 -12.96
C LEU A 105 5.59 4.12 -12.21
N MET A 106 6.03 4.30 -10.97
CA MET A 106 5.50 5.34 -10.07
C MET A 106 6.56 6.40 -9.79
N ILE A 107 6.23 7.69 -9.94
CA ILE A 107 7.14 8.78 -9.61
C ILE A 107 6.68 9.44 -8.31
N TRP A 108 7.48 9.31 -7.25
CA TRP A 108 7.04 9.62 -5.90
C TRP A 108 7.92 10.63 -5.16
N ASP A 109 7.27 11.57 -4.46
CA ASP A 109 7.90 12.67 -3.70
C ASP A 109 8.12 12.35 -2.21
N CYS A 110 7.92 11.09 -1.81
CA CYS A 110 7.90 10.61 -0.42
C CYS A 110 6.75 11.15 0.45
N LYS A 111 5.71 11.73 -0.16
CA LYS A 111 4.58 12.37 0.56
C LYS A 111 3.22 12.00 -0.04
N SER A 112 3.13 11.85 -1.35
CA SER A 112 1.89 11.63 -2.08
C SER A 112 1.23 10.32 -1.66
N THR A 113 0.09 10.46 -0.99
CA THR A 113 -0.77 9.34 -0.59
C THR A 113 -1.50 8.73 -1.79
N GLY A 114 -1.70 9.49 -2.88
CA GLY A 114 -2.30 8.97 -4.11
C GLY A 114 -1.37 7.97 -4.80
N THR A 115 -0.11 8.37 -5.01
CA THR A 115 0.91 7.50 -5.62
C THR A 115 1.16 6.24 -4.78
N LEU A 116 1.21 6.39 -3.44
CA LEU A 116 1.33 5.25 -2.54
C LEU A 116 0.10 4.32 -2.60
N SER A 117 -1.09 4.88 -2.79
CA SER A 117 -2.30 4.07 -2.98
C SER A 117 -2.22 3.25 -4.26
N ASN A 118 -1.68 3.81 -5.35
CA ASN A 118 -1.48 3.08 -6.61
C ASN A 118 -0.49 1.91 -6.44
N VAL A 119 0.59 2.12 -5.69
CA VAL A 119 1.56 1.05 -5.34
C VAL A 119 0.87 -0.07 -4.56
N ILE A 120 0.12 0.27 -3.49
CA ILE A 120 -0.61 -0.71 -2.67
C ILE A 120 -1.65 -1.45 -3.50
N GLU A 121 -2.36 -0.77 -4.40
CA GLU A 121 -3.35 -1.37 -5.28
C GLU A 121 -2.72 -2.38 -6.24
N LEU A 122 -1.53 -2.09 -6.77
CA LEU A 122 -0.80 -3.06 -7.59
C LEU A 122 -0.39 -4.29 -6.78
N ILE A 123 0.09 -4.14 -5.54
CA ILE A 123 0.44 -5.28 -4.66
C ILE A 123 -0.80 -6.14 -4.38
N ASN A 124 -1.96 -5.53 -4.08
CA ASN A 124 -3.23 -6.25 -3.87
C ASN A 124 -3.60 -7.12 -5.09
N GLN A 125 -3.24 -6.67 -6.28
CA GLN A 125 -3.46 -7.39 -7.54
C GLN A 125 -2.29 -8.32 -7.92
N GLN A 126 -1.35 -8.56 -7.00
CA GLN A 126 -0.14 -9.36 -7.21
C GLN A 126 0.75 -8.85 -8.35
N LYS A 127 0.74 -7.53 -8.57
CA LYS A 127 1.54 -6.83 -9.58
C LYS A 127 2.65 -6.04 -8.91
N LYS A 128 3.80 -6.01 -9.58
CA LYS A 128 4.95 -5.23 -9.13
C LYS A 128 4.85 -3.78 -9.61
N SER A 129 5.52 -2.89 -8.90
CA SER A 129 5.74 -1.52 -9.32
C SER A 129 7.22 -1.16 -9.17
N VAL A 130 7.73 -0.36 -10.10
CA VAL A 130 9.04 0.28 -10.00
C VAL A 130 8.77 1.73 -9.60
N VAL A 131 9.24 2.14 -8.43
CA VAL A 131 8.99 3.46 -7.85
C VAL A 131 10.25 4.29 -7.92
N PHE A 132 10.22 5.41 -8.64
CA PHE A 132 11.26 6.42 -8.61
C PHE A 132 11.06 7.34 -7.40
N VAL A 133 12.00 7.31 -6.47
CA VAL A 133 11.99 8.12 -5.25
C VAL A 133 12.69 9.44 -5.55
N ASN A 134 11.92 10.49 -5.82
CA ASN A 134 12.44 11.76 -6.36
C ASN A 134 13.50 12.43 -5.46
N LYS A 135 13.38 12.28 -4.14
CA LYS A 135 14.35 12.84 -3.18
C LYS A 135 15.70 12.11 -3.16
N ARG A 136 15.70 10.82 -3.48
CA ARG A 136 16.90 9.96 -3.48
C ARG A 136 17.45 9.73 -4.89
N GLN A 137 16.65 10.07 -5.90
CA GLN A 137 16.96 9.86 -7.32
C GLN A 137 17.24 8.38 -7.66
N GLU A 138 16.55 7.46 -6.97
CA GLU A 138 16.74 6.02 -7.13
C GLU A 138 15.43 5.31 -7.44
N PHE A 139 15.54 4.12 -8.02
CA PHE A 139 14.42 3.23 -8.28
C PHE A 139 14.34 2.14 -7.22
N VAL A 140 13.16 1.95 -6.65
CA VAL A 140 12.83 0.88 -5.70
C VAL A 140 11.79 -0.02 -6.35
N THR A 141 12.05 -1.32 -6.39
CA THR A 141 11.03 -2.28 -6.85
C THR A 141 10.17 -2.70 -5.67
N VAL A 142 8.86 -2.60 -5.81
CA VAL A 142 7.88 -2.92 -4.78
C VAL A 142 6.90 -3.95 -5.31
N SER A 143 6.85 -5.11 -4.68
CA SER A 143 5.99 -6.24 -5.05
C SER A 143 5.33 -6.92 -3.87
N ASP A 144 5.71 -6.57 -2.64
CA ASP A 144 5.25 -7.21 -1.42
C ASP A 144 5.32 -6.23 -0.23
N VAL A 145 4.93 -6.71 0.95
CA VAL A 145 4.94 -5.92 2.18
C VAL A 145 6.35 -5.49 2.60
N ARG A 146 7.36 -6.36 2.40
CA ARG A 146 8.75 -6.06 2.82
C ARG A 146 9.33 -4.91 2.01
N SER A 147 9.20 -5.00 0.69
CA SER A 147 9.61 -3.96 -0.25
C SER A 147 8.77 -2.67 -0.10
N LEU A 148 7.50 -2.78 0.30
CA LEU A 148 6.67 -1.63 0.66
C LEU A 148 7.18 -0.93 1.92
N GLU A 149 7.53 -1.66 2.99
CA GLU A 149 8.14 -1.08 4.21
C GLU A 149 9.47 -0.38 3.88
N THR A 150 10.31 -0.97 3.01
CA THR A 150 11.51 -0.31 2.50
C THR A 150 11.18 1.02 1.81
N LEU A 151 10.15 1.05 0.94
CA LEU A 151 9.70 2.30 0.31
C LEU A 151 9.22 3.33 1.35
N LEU A 152 8.51 2.88 2.39
CA LEU A 152 7.98 3.76 3.44
C LEU A 152 9.09 4.37 4.31
N SER A 153 10.26 3.74 4.39
CA SER A 153 11.42 4.30 5.10
C SER A 153 11.91 5.65 4.52
N PHE A 154 11.52 5.98 3.28
CA PHE A 154 11.82 7.28 2.67
C PHE A 154 10.84 8.40 3.05
N MET A 155 9.73 8.07 3.72
CA MET A 155 8.81 9.07 4.26
C MET A 155 9.35 9.65 5.56
N SER A 156 9.08 10.94 5.83
CA SER A 156 9.23 11.44 7.20
C SER A 156 8.08 10.93 8.07
N ASP A 157 8.29 10.91 9.38
CA ASP A 157 7.26 10.51 10.35
C ASP A 157 5.95 11.31 10.16
N HIS A 158 6.07 12.62 9.94
CA HIS A 158 4.92 13.48 9.66
C HIS A 158 4.17 13.09 8.38
N ALA A 159 4.90 12.75 7.31
CA ALA A 159 4.28 12.32 6.05
C ALA A 159 3.61 10.95 6.21
N ARG A 160 4.22 10.03 6.97
CA ARG A 160 3.67 8.70 7.27
C ARG A 160 2.40 8.81 8.12
N MET A 161 2.40 9.68 9.14
CA MET A 161 1.21 9.97 9.96
C MET A 161 0.06 10.51 9.10
N LYS A 162 0.33 11.51 8.24
CA LYS A 162 -0.67 12.02 7.29
C LYS A 162 -1.16 10.96 6.31
N ALA A 163 -0.29 10.04 5.90
CA ALA A 163 -0.72 8.92 5.06
C ALA A 163 -1.66 7.98 5.82
N ASP A 164 -1.36 7.66 7.08
CA ASP A 164 -2.25 6.84 7.90
C ASP A 164 -3.62 7.50 8.10
N GLU A 165 -3.65 8.79 8.44
CA GLU A 165 -4.90 9.55 8.58
C GLU A 165 -5.74 9.56 7.29
N LYS A 166 -5.08 9.72 6.13
CA LYS A 166 -5.78 9.96 4.87
C LYS A 166 -6.15 8.69 4.12
N ILE A 167 -5.41 7.59 4.29
CA ILE A 167 -5.64 6.33 3.55
C ILE A 167 -5.66 5.08 4.44
N GLY A 168 -5.55 5.21 5.75
CA GLY A 168 -5.45 4.07 6.66
C GLY A 168 -4.22 3.20 6.34
N LEU A 169 -3.07 3.82 6.07
CA LEU A 169 -1.86 3.15 5.62
C LEU A 169 -1.50 1.92 6.46
N ASN A 170 -1.49 2.04 7.79
CA ASN A 170 -1.15 0.94 8.69
C ASN A 170 -2.13 -0.24 8.57
N SER A 171 -3.42 0.07 8.38
CA SER A 171 -4.46 -0.95 8.17
C SER A 171 -4.27 -1.68 6.83
N LYS A 172 -3.89 -0.94 5.78
CA LYS A 172 -3.60 -1.50 4.45
C LYS A 172 -2.39 -2.42 4.45
N ILE A 173 -1.30 -2.01 5.12
CA ILE A 173 -0.10 -2.85 5.29
C ILE A 173 -0.44 -4.12 6.07
N SER A 174 -1.21 -3.98 7.16
CA SER A 174 -1.63 -5.13 7.98
C SER A 174 -2.48 -6.12 7.19
N SER A 175 -3.39 -5.63 6.35
CA SER A 175 -4.21 -6.46 5.45
C SER A 175 -3.36 -7.18 4.40
N LEU A 176 -2.39 -6.48 3.79
CA LEU A 176 -1.45 -7.08 2.84
C LEU A 176 -0.63 -8.20 3.49
N ALA A 177 -0.14 -8.00 4.72
CA ALA A 177 0.63 -9.00 5.44
C ALA A 177 -0.19 -10.27 5.77
N GLN A 178 -1.46 -10.09 6.15
CA GLN A 178 -2.37 -11.21 6.38
C GLN A 178 -2.66 -11.98 5.09
N SER A 179 -2.94 -11.27 3.99
CA SER A 179 -3.17 -11.89 2.68
C SER A 179 -1.95 -12.67 2.20
N ALA A 180 -0.74 -12.14 2.38
CA ALA A 180 0.49 -12.84 2.04
C ALA A 180 0.65 -14.15 2.84
N PHE A 181 0.35 -14.12 4.15
CA PHE A 181 0.37 -15.31 5.00
C PHE A 181 -0.62 -16.38 4.54
N LEU A 182 -1.86 -16.00 4.20
CA LEU A 182 -2.89 -16.94 3.71
C LEU A 182 -2.55 -17.56 2.35
N LEU A 183 -1.87 -16.81 1.47
CA LEU A 183 -1.44 -17.32 0.16
C LEU A 183 -0.29 -18.34 0.28
N ASP A 184 0.57 -18.22 1.29
CA ASP A 184 1.65 -19.16 1.55
C ASP A 184 1.12 -20.49 2.13
N ASP A 185 0.09 -20.45 2.99
CA ASP A 185 -0.57 -21.67 3.50
C ASP A 185 -1.29 -22.46 2.38
N ASN A 186 -1.87 -21.76 1.39
CA ASN A 186 -2.61 -22.40 0.31
C ASN A 186 -1.69 -23.01 -0.77
N LYS A 187 -0.46 -22.50 -0.93
CA LYS A 187 0.55 -23.10 -1.82
C LYS A 187 1.10 -24.44 -1.31
N ASN A 188 0.92 -24.75 -0.02
CA ASN A 188 1.43 -25.98 0.61
C ASN A 188 0.39 -27.11 0.70
N ARG A 189 -0.83 -26.92 0.16
CA ARG A 189 -1.82 -28.00 0.03
C ARG A 189 -1.82 -28.54 -1.40
N LYS A 190 -1.42 -29.82 -1.56
CA LYS A 190 -1.63 -30.58 -2.81
C LYS A 190 -3.11 -30.53 -3.23
N PRO A 191 -3.42 -30.38 -4.53
CA PRO A 191 -4.79 -30.33 -4.99
C PRO A 191 -5.41 -31.72 -4.85
N SER A 192 -6.42 -31.84 -3.99
CA SER A 192 -7.31 -32.99 -3.91
C SER A 192 -8.73 -32.51 -4.16
N ILE A 193 -9.36 -33.09 -5.17
CA ILE A 193 -10.61 -32.69 -5.80
C ILE A 193 -11.79 -33.17 -4.94
N THR A 194 -12.71 -32.29 -4.54
CA THR A 194 -14.17 -32.30 -4.87
C THR A 194 -14.94 -31.34 -3.95
N PRO A 195 -16.10 -30.81 -4.40
CA PRO A 195 -16.76 -29.67 -3.80
C PRO A 195 -17.90 -30.09 -2.86
N GLU A 196 -17.88 -29.63 -1.62
CA GLU A 196 -19.10 -29.53 -0.83
C GLU A 196 -19.06 -28.23 -0.02
N ALA A 197 -20.01 -27.36 -0.33
CA ALA A 197 -20.21 -26.09 0.31
C ALA A 197 -20.89 -26.28 1.66
N THR A 198 -20.27 -25.79 2.73
CA THR A 198 -20.94 -25.48 4.00
C THR A 198 -20.59 -24.04 4.41
N PRO A 199 -21.54 -23.23 4.89
CA PRO A 199 -21.30 -21.82 5.18
C PRO A 199 -20.34 -21.61 6.35
N ASP A 200 -19.53 -20.57 6.15
CA ASP A 200 -18.47 -20.03 6.97
C ASP A 200 -18.94 -19.56 8.36
N ALA A 201 -18.78 -20.41 9.39
CA ALA A 201 -18.84 -20.01 10.81
C ALA A 201 -17.48 -20.13 11.53
N GLY A 202 -16.45 -20.63 10.83
CA GLY A 202 -15.13 -20.89 11.38
C GLY A 202 -14.19 -19.69 11.35
N HIS A 203 -14.26 -18.86 10.30
CA HIS A 203 -13.35 -17.71 10.16
C HIS A 203 -13.67 -16.58 11.14
N ASP A 204 -14.95 -16.34 11.45
CA ASP A 204 -15.39 -15.32 12.42
C ASP A 204 -14.93 -15.65 13.84
N ASN A 205 -15.05 -16.92 14.25
CA ASN A 205 -14.62 -17.35 15.58
C ASN A 205 -13.09 -17.34 15.73
N GLN A 206 -12.35 -17.68 14.68
CA GLN A 206 -10.88 -17.65 14.69
C GLN A 206 -10.35 -16.20 14.72
N GLN A 207 -11.00 -15.27 14.02
CA GLN A 207 -10.67 -13.84 14.08
C GLN A 207 -11.05 -13.22 15.43
N ALA A 208 -12.20 -13.59 15.99
CA ALA A 208 -12.63 -13.14 17.31
C ALA A 208 -11.70 -13.63 18.43
N ALA A 209 -11.30 -14.90 18.42
CA ALA A 209 -10.37 -15.47 19.38
C ALA A 209 -8.99 -14.78 19.31
N ASN A 210 -8.47 -14.57 18.09
CA ASN A 210 -7.22 -13.84 17.89
C ASN A 210 -7.31 -12.39 18.38
N MET A 211 -8.42 -11.69 18.10
CA MET A 211 -8.62 -10.32 18.55
C MET A 211 -8.67 -10.23 20.08
N LYS A 212 -9.35 -11.19 20.72
CA LYS A 212 -9.43 -11.29 22.18
C LYS A 212 -8.06 -11.50 22.81
N LEU A 213 -7.24 -12.39 22.24
CA LEU A 213 -5.88 -12.64 22.73
C LEU A 213 -4.97 -11.42 22.55
N ARG A 214 -5.04 -10.74 21.39
CA ARG A 214 -4.29 -9.49 21.16
C ARG A 214 -4.68 -8.40 22.15
N MET A 215 -5.97 -8.25 22.44
CA MET A 215 -6.46 -7.29 23.43
C MET A 215 -5.95 -7.61 24.84
N ALA A 216 -5.96 -8.88 25.24
CA ALA A 216 -5.41 -9.28 26.53
C ALA A 216 -3.91 -8.95 26.65
N LEU A 217 -3.12 -9.22 25.62
CA LEU A 217 -1.69 -8.90 25.60
C LEU A 217 -1.44 -7.38 25.64
N ILE A 218 -2.21 -6.59 24.86
CA ILE A 218 -2.11 -5.12 24.88
C ILE A 218 -2.39 -4.57 26.27
N GLN A 219 -3.45 -5.05 26.92
CA GLN A 219 -3.80 -4.61 28.27
C GLN A 219 -2.73 -4.99 29.30
N ALA A 220 -2.13 -6.18 29.18
CA ALA A 220 -1.04 -6.61 30.05
C ALA A 220 0.20 -5.71 29.90
N ILE A 221 0.59 -5.40 28.65
CA ILE A 221 1.71 -4.49 28.37
C ILE A 221 1.41 -3.08 28.91
N GLU A 222 0.20 -2.54 28.66
CA GLU A 222 -0.18 -1.21 29.14
C GLU A 222 -0.18 -1.13 30.67
N ALA A 223 -0.73 -2.14 31.35
CA ALA A 223 -0.72 -2.21 32.81
C ALA A 223 0.71 -2.23 33.36
N HIS A 224 1.61 -2.97 32.73
CA HIS A 224 3.02 -3.00 33.12
C HIS A 224 3.71 -1.65 32.90
N VAL A 225 3.51 -1.02 31.74
CA VAL A 225 4.04 0.33 31.44
C VAL A 225 3.57 1.34 32.50
N LYS A 226 2.31 1.29 32.91
CA LYS A 226 1.75 2.13 33.98
C LYS A 226 2.37 1.82 35.34
N ALA A 227 2.52 0.55 35.70
CA ALA A 227 3.09 0.13 36.98
C ALA A 227 4.56 0.55 37.14
N GLN A 228 5.32 0.55 36.04
CA GLN A 228 6.72 1.01 36.02
C GLN A 228 6.86 2.54 35.92
N GLY A 229 5.75 3.27 35.74
CA GLY A 229 5.75 4.73 35.60
C GLY A 229 6.43 5.23 34.32
N TRP A 230 6.56 4.38 33.30
CA TRP A 230 7.25 4.74 32.07
C TRP A 230 6.42 5.71 31.23
N THR A 231 7.08 6.74 30.68
CA THR A 231 6.50 7.53 29.60
C THR A 231 6.38 6.69 28.32
N GLN A 232 5.54 7.12 27.38
CA GLN A 232 5.38 6.39 26.12
C GLN A 232 6.69 6.26 25.34
N THR A 233 7.57 7.27 25.42
CA THR A 233 8.87 7.27 24.76
C THR A 233 9.83 6.27 25.39
N GLU A 234 9.85 6.18 26.73
CA GLU A 234 10.66 5.21 27.45
C GLU A 234 10.17 3.79 27.23
N ALA A 235 8.85 3.58 27.34
CA ALA A 235 8.22 2.30 27.04
C ALA A 235 8.51 1.84 25.61
N ALA A 236 8.42 2.73 24.63
CA ALA A 236 8.76 2.40 23.24
C ALA A 236 10.20 1.89 23.12
N ARG A 237 11.16 2.60 23.74
CA ARG A 237 12.58 2.22 23.73
C ARG A 237 12.83 0.87 24.41
N ILE A 238 12.21 0.63 25.56
CA ILE A 238 12.39 -0.60 26.34
C ILE A 238 11.77 -1.80 25.63
N LEU A 239 10.57 -1.62 25.08
CA LEU A 239 9.83 -2.66 24.36
C LEU A 239 10.34 -2.88 22.92
N GLY A 240 11.40 -2.18 22.49
CA GLY A 240 12.00 -2.34 21.17
C GLY A 240 11.11 -1.87 20.01
N VAL A 241 10.19 -0.93 20.26
CA VAL A 241 9.24 -0.41 19.27
C VAL A 241 9.38 1.10 19.10
N THR A 242 8.76 1.63 18.04
CA THR A 242 8.72 3.07 17.81
C THR A 242 7.70 3.75 18.73
N GLN A 243 7.90 5.04 19.06
CA GLN A 243 6.96 5.80 19.89
C GLN A 243 5.53 5.83 19.30
N PRO A 244 5.31 5.99 17.97
CA PRO A 244 3.97 5.87 17.38
C PRO A 244 3.33 4.50 17.62
N ARG A 245 4.13 3.43 17.55
CA ARG A 245 3.67 2.06 17.84
C ARG A 245 3.23 1.92 19.30
N MET A 246 3.95 2.54 20.22
CA MET A 246 3.55 2.60 21.63
C MET A 246 2.24 3.39 21.83
N SER A 247 2.03 4.46 21.05
CA SER A 247 0.78 5.22 21.07
C SER A 247 -0.42 4.40 20.58
N ASP A 248 -0.25 3.62 19.51
CA ASP A 248 -1.28 2.70 19.02
C ASP A 248 -1.63 1.60 20.03
N LEU A 249 -0.65 1.14 20.82
CA LEU A 249 -0.87 0.17 21.90
C LEU A 249 -1.77 0.76 22.99
N ILE A 250 -1.43 1.95 23.49
CA ILE A 250 -2.21 2.65 24.53
C ILE A 250 -3.62 3.01 24.04
N ARG A 251 -3.78 3.25 22.75
CA ARG A 251 -5.10 3.47 22.11
C ARG A 251 -5.86 2.18 21.81
N HIS A 252 -5.37 1.03 22.28
CA HIS A 252 -6.03 -0.26 22.15
C HIS A 252 -6.32 -0.69 20.70
N LYS A 253 -5.45 -0.34 19.74
CA LYS A 253 -5.64 -0.71 18.33
C LYS A 253 -5.21 -2.14 18.02
N ALA A 254 -5.86 -3.17 18.60
CA ALA A 254 -5.45 -4.58 18.42
C ALA A 254 -5.33 -5.06 16.97
N SER A 255 -6.10 -4.48 16.05
CA SER A 255 -6.06 -4.85 14.63
C SER A 255 -4.72 -4.56 13.94
N VAL A 256 -3.94 -3.60 14.44
CA VAL A 256 -2.63 -3.22 13.86
C VAL A 256 -1.47 -4.01 14.45
N PHE A 257 -1.70 -4.82 15.49
CA PHE A 257 -0.70 -5.66 16.14
C PHE A 257 -0.83 -7.12 15.71
N GLY A 258 0.27 -7.71 15.23
CA GLY A 258 0.38 -9.16 15.11
C GLY A 258 0.56 -9.80 16.49
N LEU A 259 0.10 -11.05 16.66
CA LEU A 259 0.25 -11.76 17.92
C LEU A 259 1.73 -11.93 18.31
N ASP A 260 2.55 -12.31 17.35
CA ASP A 260 4.01 -12.46 17.50
C ASP A 260 4.70 -11.16 17.98
N SER A 261 4.31 -10.02 17.40
CA SER A 261 4.82 -8.71 17.84
C SER A 261 4.43 -8.40 19.28
N LEU A 262 3.24 -8.79 19.73
CA LEU A 262 2.81 -8.62 21.13
C LEU A 262 3.56 -9.57 22.06
N VAL A 263 3.80 -10.81 21.65
CA VAL A 263 4.61 -11.76 22.41
C VAL A 263 6.02 -11.21 22.63
N ASN A 264 6.68 -10.72 21.56
CA ASN A 264 8.01 -10.12 21.66
C ASN A 264 8.04 -8.88 22.57
N MET A 265 6.98 -8.05 22.55
CA MET A 265 6.87 -6.91 23.46
C MET A 265 6.67 -7.33 24.92
N VAL A 266 5.88 -8.38 25.18
CA VAL A 266 5.71 -8.93 26.54
C VAL A 266 7.03 -9.47 27.08
N GLU A 267 7.78 -10.21 26.25
CA GLU A 267 9.11 -10.70 26.62
C GLU A 267 10.09 -9.54 26.89
N ALA A 268 10.11 -8.52 26.03
CA ALA A 268 10.92 -7.31 26.23
C ALA A 268 10.52 -6.51 27.48
N ALA A 269 9.26 -6.60 27.91
CA ALA A 269 8.77 -6.05 29.18
C ALA A 269 9.20 -6.88 30.41
N GLY A 270 9.86 -8.03 30.21
CA GLY A 270 10.22 -8.96 31.29
C GLY A 270 9.02 -9.72 31.87
N LEU A 271 7.90 -9.75 31.14
CA LEU A 271 6.70 -10.48 31.53
C LEU A 271 6.75 -11.92 30.97
N GLN A 272 6.10 -12.85 31.66
CA GLN A 272 5.98 -14.25 31.24
C GLN A 272 4.58 -14.52 30.68
N ILE A 273 4.49 -15.31 29.61
CA ILE A 273 3.22 -15.69 28.99
C ILE A 273 2.90 -17.14 29.36
N GLU A 274 1.72 -17.38 29.93
CA GLU A 274 1.14 -18.71 30.10
C GLU A 274 -0.10 -18.84 29.21
N VAL A 275 -0.15 -19.87 28.36
CA VAL A 275 -1.30 -20.15 27.49
C VAL A 275 -1.96 -21.44 27.95
N ARG A 276 -3.25 -21.37 28.29
CA ARG A 276 -4.09 -22.55 28.60
C ARG A 276 -5.11 -22.75 27.50
N VAL A 277 -5.18 -23.99 27.00
CA VAL A 277 -6.18 -24.44 26.02
C VAL A 277 -7.13 -25.40 26.75
N ALA A 278 -8.41 -25.05 26.82
CA ALA A 278 -9.46 -25.91 27.34
C ALA A 278 -10.15 -26.62 26.18
N ALA A 279 -10.46 -27.90 26.37
CA ALA A 279 -11.20 -28.75 25.42
C ALA A 279 -12.66 -28.89 25.83
#